data_AF-A0A819FJ02-F1
#
_entry.id   AF-A0A819FJ02-F1
#
_cell.length_a   1.000
_cell.length_b   1.000
_cell.length_c   1.000
_cell.angle_alpha   90.00
_cell.angle_beta   90.00
_cell.angle_gamma   90.00
#
_symmetry.space_group_name_H-M   'P 1'
#
loop_
_entity.id
_entity.type
_entity.pdbx_description
1 polymer ?
#
loop_
_entity_poly.entity_id
_entity_poly.type
_entity_poly.pdbx_seq_one_letter_code
_entity_poly.pdbx_strand_id
1 'polypeptide(L)'
;MDVSMYSRPLEMWDSSYPVDSGTYTPRISRRYKKSTDSRDYIPDFRRETTDMPIASFFSRSRLREEGISSLSTDRRDATFPESKLTRERTSSKPRFCSYQKLCREYVCSLNWPREYFNHRFNRCYCSQCYPENYKDVYITADESYVIPRGWVRFGLYVDEVKTNCENLWNTWIVTYHGTQLPAAQSIIAHRQFLLPGDTCDDGTVIGIRKGHIPGKNQVYTSPTIKYSSLDCYCKKYPYQATNGQWYQAKIVLQCRQQPGTYETQGETVGSRSKRICNIIPNDRIEIFTTARVAVVPYGLLVQLTPM
;
A
#
# COMPACT_ATOMS: atom_id res chain seq x y z
N MET A 1 20.72 -21.50 39.59
CA MET A 1 20.40 -20.13 39.10
C MET A 1 19.70 -20.29 37.76
N ASP A 2 18.62 -21.05 37.72
CA ASP A 2 17.22 -20.64 37.96
C ASP A 2 16.69 -19.71 36.87
N VAL A 3 15.99 -20.34 35.93
CA VAL A 3 15.36 -19.79 34.73
C VAL A 3 13.87 -19.70 35.04
N SER A 4 13.43 -18.57 35.59
CA SER A 4 12.01 -18.24 35.66
C SER A 4 11.84 -16.73 35.80
N MET A 5 11.26 -16.10 34.79
CA MET A 5 10.43 -14.88 34.84
C MET A 5 10.30 -14.37 33.40
N TYR A 6 9.19 -14.74 32.76
CA TYR A 6 8.25 -13.84 32.08
C TYR A 6 7.16 -14.72 31.46
N SER A 7 6.28 -15.20 32.33
CA SER A 7 4.95 -15.65 31.98
C SER A 7 3.99 -14.71 32.70
N ARG A 8 3.26 -13.86 31.96
CA ARG A 8 1.80 -13.71 32.10
C ARG A 8 1.19 -12.75 31.07
N PRO A 9 -0.09 -12.97 30.70
CA PRO A 9 -0.74 -12.46 29.51
C PRO A 9 -1.58 -11.21 29.79
N LEU A 10 -1.73 -10.34 28.78
CA LEU A 10 -2.67 -9.21 28.82
C LEU A 10 -3.83 -9.46 27.85
N GLU A 11 -4.91 -9.94 28.47
CA GLU A 11 -6.33 -9.65 28.26
C GLU A 11 -6.94 -9.76 26.85
N MET A 12 -7.64 -10.88 26.68
CA MET A 12 -8.79 -11.07 25.80
C MET A 12 -9.79 -9.92 25.95
N TRP A 13 -10.17 -9.30 24.83
CA TRP A 13 -11.45 -8.62 24.70
C TRP A 13 -12.29 -9.32 23.62
N ASP A 14 -13.33 -9.98 24.14
CA ASP A 14 -14.60 -10.42 23.57
C ASP A 14 -14.60 -11.20 22.24
N SER A 15 -14.42 -12.52 22.37
CA SER A 15 -14.94 -13.50 21.41
C SER A 15 -16.39 -13.80 21.75
N SER A 16 -17.32 -13.02 21.21
CA SER A 16 -18.72 -13.42 21.18
C SER A 16 -19.24 -13.09 19.79
N TYR A 17 -19.50 -14.13 18.99
CA TYR A 17 -20.61 -14.30 18.03
C TYR A 17 -20.32 -15.51 17.12
N PRO A 18 -21.37 -16.28 16.74
CA PRO A 18 -21.29 -17.72 16.56
C PRO A 18 -20.54 -18.16 15.31
N VAL A 19 -19.80 -19.26 15.47
CA VAL A 19 -19.21 -20.05 14.39
C VAL A 19 -20.33 -20.83 13.73
N ASP A 20 -20.73 -20.43 12.52
CA ASP A 20 -21.60 -21.27 11.69
C ASP A 20 -20.72 -22.31 10.99
N SER A 21 -20.73 -23.52 11.54
CA SER A 21 -20.05 -24.70 10.99
C SER A 21 -20.83 -25.25 9.80
N GLY A 22 -20.86 -24.49 8.70
CA GLY A 22 -21.38 -24.93 7.41
C GLY A 22 -20.25 -25.50 6.55
N THR A 23 -20.13 -26.83 6.48
CA THR A 23 -19.27 -27.51 5.51
C THR A 23 -19.74 -27.21 4.08
N TYR A 24 -19.08 -26.27 3.41
CA TYR A 24 -19.30 -26.00 1.99
C TYR A 24 -18.22 -26.68 1.15
N THR A 25 -18.59 -27.79 0.50
CA THR A 25 -17.79 -28.40 -0.57
C THR A 25 -18.12 -27.73 -1.91
N PRO A 26 -17.15 -27.13 -2.63
CA PRO A 26 -17.41 -26.63 -3.97
C PRO A 26 -17.52 -27.80 -4.97
N ARG A 27 -18.68 -27.96 -5.60
CA ARG A 27 -18.82 -28.75 -6.83
C ARG A 27 -18.12 -28.02 -7.96
N ILE A 28 -16.97 -28.54 -8.40
CA ILE A 28 -16.31 -28.12 -9.64
C ILE A 28 -17.13 -28.65 -10.82
N SER A 29 -17.90 -27.78 -11.48
CA SER A 29 -18.44 -28.09 -12.81
C SER A 29 -17.47 -27.60 -13.89
N ARG A 30 -16.64 -28.53 -14.37
CA ARG A 30 -15.85 -28.34 -15.59
C ARG A 30 -16.80 -28.24 -16.79
N ARG A 31 -16.78 -27.12 -17.50
CA ARG A 31 -17.14 -27.07 -18.93
C ARG A 31 -15.94 -26.61 -19.74
N TYR A 32 -15.18 -27.59 -20.22
CA TYR A 32 -14.28 -27.43 -21.34
C TYR A 32 -15.10 -27.19 -22.61
N LYS A 33 -14.75 -26.15 -23.37
CA LYS A 33 -14.95 -26.13 -24.82
C LYS A 33 -13.59 -26.11 -25.49
N LYS A 34 -13.25 -27.24 -26.12
CA LYS A 34 -12.20 -27.36 -27.14
C LYS A 34 -12.73 -26.78 -28.46
N SER A 35 -11.88 -26.04 -29.16
CA SER A 35 -11.92 -25.77 -30.60
C SER A 35 -10.51 -25.25 -30.92
N THR A 36 -9.57 -26.13 -31.28
CA THR A 36 -9.24 -26.65 -32.62
C THR A 36 -8.90 -25.58 -33.66
N ASP A 37 -7.59 -25.59 -33.97
CA ASP A 37 -6.99 -25.45 -35.30
C ASP A 37 -6.58 -24.05 -35.79
N SER A 38 -5.28 -23.77 -35.75
CA SER A 38 -4.48 -23.61 -36.96
C SER A 38 -2.97 -23.65 -36.66
N ARG A 39 -2.32 -24.70 -37.18
CA ARG A 39 -1.01 -24.74 -37.87
C ARG A 39 -0.57 -23.37 -38.41
N ASP A 40 0.68 -22.94 -38.52
CA ASP A 40 2.05 -23.46 -38.42
C ASP A 40 2.94 -22.22 -38.19
N TYR A 41 4.11 -22.35 -37.54
CA TYR A 41 5.41 -21.72 -37.90
C TYR A 41 6.34 -21.72 -36.68
N ILE A 42 7.34 -22.62 -36.70
CA ILE A 42 8.48 -22.63 -35.79
C ILE A 42 9.68 -22.12 -36.59
N PRO A 43 10.26 -20.95 -36.26
CA PRO A 43 11.61 -20.64 -36.68
C PRO A 43 12.59 -21.19 -35.64
N ASP A 44 13.30 -22.22 -36.09
CA ASP A 44 14.56 -22.71 -35.56
C ASP A 44 15.56 -21.55 -35.51
N PHE A 45 16.07 -21.19 -34.33
CA PHE A 45 17.24 -20.31 -34.24
C PHE A 45 18.31 -20.91 -33.32
N ARG A 46 19.41 -21.23 -34.00
CA ARG A 46 20.64 -21.80 -33.49
C ARG A 46 21.24 -20.96 -32.39
N ARG A 47 21.92 -21.69 -31.50
CA ARG A 47 22.98 -21.22 -30.61
C ARG A 47 24.00 -20.39 -31.39
N GLU A 48 24.20 -19.15 -30.98
CA GLU A 48 25.47 -18.46 -31.12
C GLU A 48 25.91 -18.01 -29.73
N THR A 49 26.86 -18.77 -29.19
CA THR A 49 27.71 -18.40 -28.08
C THR A 49 28.69 -17.34 -28.58
N THR A 50 28.57 -16.12 -28.10
CA THR A 50 29.64 -15.13 -28.22
C THR A 50 30.08 -14.73 -26.82
N ASP A 51 31.31 -15.16 -26.51
CA ASP A 51 32.10 -14.75 -25.36
C ASP A 51 32.15 -13.22 -25.22
N MET A 52 31.88 -12.73 -24.02
CA MET A 52 32.25 -11.38 -23.60
C MET A 52 33.15 -11.47 -22.37
N PRO A 53 34.33 -10.84 -22.39
CA PRO A 53 35.35 -11.02 -21.37
C PRO A 53 34.99 -10.27 -20.07
N ILE A 54 35.26 -10.94 -18.95
CA ILE A 54 35.29 -10.40 -17.60
C ILE A 54 36.47 -9.42 -17.52
N ALA A 55 36.18 -8.11 -17.56
CA ALA A 55 37.15 -7.09 -17.22
C ALA A 55 37.16 -6.88 -15.70
N SER A 56 38.20 -7.43 -15.09
CA SER A 56 38.69 -7.15 -13.75
C SER A 56 39.00 -5.66 -13.58
N PHE A 57 38.33 -4.98 -12.64
CA PHE A 57 38.81 -3.74 -12.05
C PHE A 57 39.02 -3.96 -10.54
N PHE A 58 40.17 -4.55 -10.21
CA PHE A 58 40.79 -4.37 -8.89
C PHE A 58 41.84 -3.27 -9.04
N SER A 59 41.54 -2.07 -8.58
CA SER A 59 42.58 -1.09 -8.24
C SER A 59 42.69 -1.02 -6.72
N ARG A 60 43.86 -1.45 -6.24
CA ARG A 60 44.30 -1.38 -4.85
C ARG A 60 44.68 0.06 -4.52
N SER A 61 44.06 0.64 -3.51
CA SER A 61 44.63 1.79 -2.77
C SER A 61 44.61 1.52 -1.26
N ARG A 62 45.71 0.86 -0.85
CA ARG A 62 46.56 1.13 0.31
C ARG A 62 45.88 1.65 1.60
N LEU A 63 45.96 0.77 2.60
CA LEU A 63 45.76 0.97 4.03
C LEU A 63 46.47 2.23 4.58
N ARG A 64 45.76 2.96 5.45
CA ARG A 64 46.33 3.66 6.60
C ARG A 64 45.44 3.37 7.81
N GLU A 65 45.95 2.54 8.70
CA GLU A 65 45.50 2.41 10.08
C GLU A 65 45.85 3.71 10.82
N GLU A 66 44.92 4.29 11.56
CA GLU A 66 45.15 4.89 12.88
C GLU A 66 43.81 5.02 13.64
N GLY A 67 43.80 4.65 14.92
CA GLY A 67 42.98 5.33 15.92
C GLY A 67 41.69 4.64 16.38
N ILE A 68 41.81 3.57 17.16
CA ILE A 68 40.77 3.15 18.11
C ILE A 68 40.82 4.10 19.32
N SER A 69 39.75 4.84 19.59
CA SER A 69 39.42 5.24 20.96
C SER A 69 37.91 5.22 21.19
N SER A 70 37.51 4.25 22.01
CA SER A 70 36.36 4.21 22.91
C SER A 70 35.44 5.44 22.95
N LEU A 71 34.13 5.23 22.76
CA LEU A 71 33.10 5.92 23.53
C LEU A 71 31.79 5.10 23.53
N SER A 72 31.49 4.59 24.72
CA SER A 72 30.18 4.36 25.34
C SER A 72 29.03 3.79 24.50
N THR A 73 28.67 2.57 24.88
CA THR A 73 27.36 1.95 24.73
C THR A 73 26.24 2.86 25.26
N ASP A 74 25.40 3.37 24.37
CA ASP A 74 24.09 3.90 24.72
C ASP A 74 23.03 3.22 23.82
N ARG A 75 22.67 1.99 24.22
CA ARG A 75 21.55 1.24 23.62
C ARG A 75 20.27 1.96 23.99
N ARG A 76 19.81 2.85 23.11
CA ARG A 76 18.42 3.32 23.15
C ARG A 76 17.59 2.39 22.28
N ASP A 77 16.78 1.59 22.93
CA ASP A 77 15.71 0.81 22.31
C ASP A 77 14.89 1.71 21.38
N ALA A 78 14.94 1.41 20.08
CA ALA A 78 14.12 2.06 19.06
C ALA A 78 12.67 1.60 19.20
N THR A 79 12.04 2.09 20.25
CA THR A 79 10.60 2.05 20.47
C THR A 79 9.98 3.08 19.52
N PHE A 80 8.88 2.73 18.85
CA PHE A 80 8.02 3.61 18.05
C PHE A 80 8.08 5.09 18.48
N PRO A 81 8.27 6.06 17.55
CA PRO A 81 8.03 7.47 17.87
C PRO A 81 6.54 7.82 17.99
N GLU A 82 5.64 6.83 18.12
CA GLU A 82 4.33 7.05 18.71
C GLU A 82 4.38 7.34 20.21
N SER A 83 5.52 7.11 20.90
CA SER A 83 5.68 7.46 22.31
C SER A 83 5.62 8.97 22.61
N LYS A 84 5.74 9.83 21.59
CA LYS A 84 5.43 11.28 21.68
C LYS A 84 4.05 11.66 21.13
N LEU A 85 3.27 10.70 20.65
CA LEU A 85 1.89 10.88 20.14
C LEU A 85 0.79 10.40 21.12
N THR A 86 1.15 10.07 22.35
CA THR A 86 0.22 9.99 23.50
C THR A 86 0.64 11.09 24.48
N ARG A 87 -0.15 12.12 24.80
CA ARG A 87 -1.51 12.08 25.35
C ARG A 87 -2.06 13.52 25.42
N GLU A 88 -2.57 14.08 24.33
CA GLU A 88 -3.59 15.13 24.45
C GLU A 88 -4.94 14.44 24.64
N ARG A 89 -5.21 14.11 25.91
CA ARG A 89 -6.42 13.43 26.36
C ARG A 89 -7.40 14.47 26.87
N THR A 90 -8.03 15.23 25.98
CA THR A 90 -9.19 16.08 26.28
C THR A 90 -10.16 16.14 25.10
N SER A 91 -11.01 15.12 25.01
CA SER A 91 -12.45 15.16 24.72
C SER A 91 -12.88 13.77 24.27
N SER A 92 -14.05 13.34 24.73
CA SER A 92 -14.65 12.02 24.54
C SER A 92 -14.74 11.65 23.06
N LYS A 93 -13.74 10.92 22.54
CA LYS A 93 -13.88 10.27 21.23
C LYS A 93 -15.17 9.43 21.27
N PRO A 94 -16.12 9.65 20.35
CA PRO A 94 -17.32 8.84 20.31
C PRO A 94 -16.91 7.38 20.15
N ARG A 95 -17.33 6.52 21.08
CA ARG A 95 -16.97 5.09 21.13
C ARG A 95 -17.39 4.32 19.87
N PHE A 96 -18.18 4.94 18.99
CA PHE A 96 -18.72 4.33 17.79
C PHE A 96 -18.83 5.36 16.66
N CYS A 97 -18.06 5.16 15.58
CA CYS A 97 -18.21 5.93 14.35
C CYS A 97 -19.04 5.11 13.35
N SER A 98 -20.23 5.59 13.02
CA SER A 98 -21.14 4.93 12.06
C SER A 98 -20.49 4.81 10.67
N TYR A 99 -19.76 5.84 10.23
CA TYR A 99 -19.06 5.83 8.95
C TYR A 99 -17.94 4.77 8.90
N GLN A 100 -17.17 4.62 9.98
CA GLN A 100 -16.16 3.57 10.07
C GLN A 100 -16.80 2.18 10.07
N LYS A 101 -17.93 2.00 10.77
CA LYS A 101 -18.70 0.75 10.72
C LYS A 101 -19.15 0.42 9.30
N LEU A 102 -19.71 1.39 8.59
CA LEU A 102 -20.18 1.24 7.21
C LEU A 102 -19.03 0.87 6.26
N CYS A 103 -17.89 1.56 6.35
CA CYS A 103 -16.72 1.21 5.54
C CYS A 103 -16.16 -0.18 5.89
N ARG A 104 -16.26 -0.61 7.15
CA ARG A 104 -15.84 -1.95 7.58
C ARG A 104 -16.74 -3.02 6.99
N GLU A 105 -18.05 -2.77 6.96
CA GLU A 105 -19.02 -3.65 6.30
C GLU A 105 -18.65 -3.84 4.82
N TYR A 106 -18.34 -2.75 4.12
CA TYR A 106 -17.84 -2.82 2.74
C TYR A 106 -16.56 -3.67 2.62
N VAL A 107 -15.55 -3.45 3.47
CA VAL A 107 -14.31 -4.27 3.44
C VAL A 107 -14.60 -5.74 3.71
N CYS A 108 -15.48 -6.07 4.66
CA CYS A 108 -15.89 -7.45 4.90
C CYS A 108 -16.57 -8.07 3.66
N SER A 109 -17.39 -7.28 2.93
CA SER A 109 -18.05 -7.75 1.72
C SER A 109 -17.10 -8.07 0.56
N LEU A 110 -15.86 -7.53 0.58
CA LEU A 110 -14.83 -7.88 -0.41
C LEU A 110 -14.35 -9.34 -0.30
N ASN A 111 -14.62 -10.00 0.83
CA ASN A 111 -14.20 -11.38 1.10
C ASN A 111 -12.69 -11.62 0.89
N TRP A 112 -11.87 -10.63 1.22
CA TRP A 112 -10.42 -10.76 1.21
C TRP A 112 -9.93 -11.47 2.49
N PRO A 113 -8.83 -12.23 2.43
CA PRO A 113 -8.22 -12.87 3.61
C PRO A 113 -8.04 -11.89 4.76
N ARG A 114 -8.40 -12.31 5.98
CA ARG A 114 -8.31 -11.45 7.17
C ARG A 114 -6.86 -11.15 7.53
N GLU A 115 -5.97 -12.07 7.17
CA GLU A 115 -4.51 -12.03 7.34
C GLU A 115 -3.85 -10.90 6.54
N TYR A 116 -4.57 -10.29 5.60
CA TYR A 116 -4.11 -9.07 4.93
C TYR A 116 -4.18 -7.85 5.84
N PHE A 117 -5.03 -7.88 6.88
CA PHE A 117 -5.38 -6.70 7.67
C PHE A 117 -4.84 -6.74 9.09
N ASN A 118 -4.19 -5.66 9.50
CA ASN A 118 -3.81 -5.41 10.88
C ASN A 118 -4.72 -4.34 11.49
N HIS A 119 -5.73 -4.78 12.23
CA HIS A 119 -6.78 -3.93 12.76
C HIS A 119 -6.28 -2.89 13.78
N ARG A 120 -5.12 -3.10 14.40
CA ARG A 120 -4.48 -2.13 15.31
C ARG A 120 -4.22 -0.78 14.63
N PHE A 121 -4.01 -0.79 13.31
CA PHE A 121 -3.67 0.40 12.54
C PHE A 121 -4.85 1.00 11.76
N ASN A 122 -6.08 0.52 12.01
CA ASN A 122 -7.28 1.10 11.44
C ASN A 122 -7.46 2.56 11.91
N ARG A 123 -7.89 3.44 11.02
CA ARG A 123 -8.09 4.86 11.34
C ARG A 123 -9.19 5.48 10.50
N CYS A 124 -10.15 6.14 11.14
CA CYS A 124 -11.19 6.90 10.47
C CYS A 124 -10.80 8.37 10.36
N TYR A 125 -10.97 8.94 9.16
CA TYR A 125 -10.70 10.35 8.87
C TYR A 125 -11.98 11.13 8.49
N CYS A 126 -13.16 10.63 8.86
CA CYS A 126 -14.41 11.40 8.74
C CYS A 126 -14.39 12.62 9.69
N SER A 127 -15.29 13.57 9.48
CA SER A 127 -15.38 14.80 10.30
C SER A 127 -15.58 14.53 11.81
N GLN A 128 -16.24 13.41 12.17
CA GLN A 128 -16.42 13.01 13.57
C GLN A 128 -15.12 12.46 14.21
N CYS A 129 -14.29 11.73 13.45
CA CYS A 129 -13.10 11.06 13.98
C CYS A 129 -11.82 11.87 13.79
N TYR A 130 -11.81 12.75 12.80
CA TYR A 130 -10.70 13.63 12.45
C TYR A 130 -11.27 15.03 12.13
N PRO A 131 -11.60 15.81 13.18
CA PRO A 131 -12.28 17.10 13.05
C PRO A 131 -11.40 18.16 12.36
N GLU A 132 -12.03 19.22 11.85
CA GLU A 132 -11.38 20.23 11.00
C GLU A 132 -10.19 20.93 11.67
N ASN A 133 -10.23 21.10 12.99
CA ASN A 133 -9.14 21.70 13.76
C ASN A 133 -7.85 20.85 13.81
N TYR A 134 -7.89 19.60 13.34
CA TYR A 134 -6.68 18.78 13.22
C TYR A 134 -5.87 19.17 11.98
N LYS A 135 -4.59 18.77 11.93
CA LYS A 135 -3.71 19.11 10.80
C LYS A 135 -4.16 18.45 9.50
N ASP A 136 -4.07 19.18 8.39
CA ASP A 136 -4.31 18.67 7.05
C ASP A 136 -3.08 18.04 6.40
N VAL A 137 -1.90 18.32 6.95
CA VAL A 137 -0.60 17.93 6.40
C VAL A 137 0.29 17.41 7.51
N TYR A 138 1.04 16.36 7.20
CA TYR A 138 2.18 15.93 7.99
C TYR A 138 3.41 15.82 7.11
N ILE A 139 4.57 15.92 7.75
CA ILE A 139 5.87 15.75 7.11
C ILE A 139 6.43 14.39 7.53
N THR A 140 7.04 13.67 6.60
CA THR A 140 7.71 12.40 6.85
C THR A 140 8.87 12.27 5.88
N ALA A 141 10.08 12.05 6.40
CA ALA A 141 11.32 12.05 5.61
C ALA A 141 11.42 13.29 4.70
N ASP A 142 11.23 14.46 5.32
CA ASP A 142 11.25 15.79 4.71
C ASP A 142 10.21 16.07 3.61
N GLU A 143 9.33 15.11 3.32
CA GLU A 143 8.25 15.27 2.36
C GLU A 143 6.89 15.45 3.04
N SER A 144 6.10 16.38 2.50
CA SER A 144 4.75 16.66 2.98
C SER A 144 3.73 15.75 2.30
N TYR A 145 2.78 15.20 3.07
CA TYR A 145 1.63 14.50 2.54
C TYR A 145 0.33 14.99 3.17
N VAL A 146 -0.75 14.93 2.39
CA VAL A 146 -2.08 15.40 2.78
C VAL A 146 -2.83 14.30 3.49
N ILE A 147 -3.46 14.61 4.62
CA ILE A 147 -4.32 13.69 5.36
C ILE A 147 -5.58 13.35 4.55
N PRO A 148 -5.98 12.07 4.47
CA PRO A 148 -7.07 11.63 3.61
C PRO A 148 -8.43 11.86 4.30
N ARG A 149 -8.80 13.12 4.54
CA ARG A 149 -10.10 13.46 5.15
C ARG A 149 -11.28 12.89 4.37
N GLY A 150 -12.26 12.35 5.09
CA GLY A 150 -13.42 11.68 4.52
C GLY A 150 -13.18 10.21 4.15
N TRP A 151 -12.01 9.64 4.46
CA TRP A 151 -11.69 8.23 4.20
C TRP A 151 -11.57 7.43 5.49
N VAL A 152 -11.62 6.10 5.37
CA VAL A 152 -11.31 5.15 6.43
C VAL A 152 -10.15 4.28 5.99
N ARG A 153 -9.07 4.27 6.77
CA ARG A 153 -7.95 3.37 6.58
C ARG A 153 -8.19 2.07 7.32
N PHE A 154 -8.03 0.97 6.60
CA PHE A 154 -7.86 -0.37 7.14
C PHE A 154 -6.37 -0.70 7.09
N GLY A 155 -5.75 -0.94 8.25
CA GLY A 155 -4.33 -1.24 8.32
C GLY A 155 -4.03 -2.55 7.62
N LEU A 156 -2.95 -2.61 6.86
CA LEU A 156 -2.47 -3.83 6.22
C LEU A 156 -1.30 -4.41 7.02
N TYR A 157 -1.17 -5.74 7.01
CA TYR A 157 0.06 -6.36 7.49
C TYR A 157 1.21 -6.03 6.54
N VAL A 158 2.33 -5.60 7.11
CA VAL A 158 3.59 -5.39 6.43
C VAL A 158 4.66 -6.27 7.05
N ASP A 159 5.70 -6.58 6.29
CA ASP A 159 6.81 -7.39 6.77
C ASP A 159 7.59 -6.64 7.87
N GLU A 160 7.48 -7.13 9.12
CA GLU A 160 8.10 -6.48 10.27
C GLU A 160 9.62 -6.45 10.18
N VAL A 161 10.25 -7.52 9.67
CA VAL A 161 11.70 -7.60 9.51
C VAL A 161 12.18 -6.52 8.55
N LYS A 162 11.56 -6.44 7.36
CA LYS A 162 11.87 -5.38 6.39
C LYS A 162 11.67 -4.00 7.00
N THR A 163 10.53 -3.78 7.66
CA THR A 163 10.21 -2.45 8.21
C THR A 163 11.19 -2.00 9.28
N ASN A 164 11.71 -2.94 10.09
CA ASN A 164 12.69 -2.67 11.14
C ASN A 164 14.08 -2.42 10.56
N CYS A 165 14.54 -3.29 9.64
CA CYS A 165 15.86 -3.16 9.01
C CYS A 165 16.00 -1.87 8.20
N GLU A 166 14.94 -1.45 7.50
CA GLU A 166 14.95 -0.26 6.65
C GLU A 166 14.44 1.00 7.39
N ASN A 167 14.09 0.88 8.67
CA ASN A 167 13.49 1.96 9.47
C ASN A 167 12.34 2.67 8.73
N LEU A 168 11.50 1.86 8.07
CA LEU A 168 10.54 2.30 7.05
C LEU A 168 9.58 3.36 7.58
N TRP A 169 9.14 3.24 8.83
CA TRP A 169 8.16 4.15 9.42
C TRP A 169 8.67 5.57 9.65
N ASN A 170 9.97 5.73 9.79
CA ASN A 170 10.61 7.01 10.11
C ASN A 170 11.33 7.63 8.92
N THR A 171 11.81 6.80 7.99
CA THR A 171 12.66 7.25 6.90
C THR A 171 11.97 7.23 5.54
N TRP A 172 10.81 6.58 5.39
CA TRP A 172 10.11 6.53 4.10
C TRP A 172 8.94 7.51 4.05
N ILE A 173 8.80 8.20 2.91
CA ILE A 173 7.73 9.17 2.68
C ILE A 173 6.37 8.45 2.61
N VAL A 174 5.28 9.21 2.81
CA VAL A 174 3.91 8.67 2.69
C VAL A 174 3.30 9.12 1.37
N THR A 175 2.79 8.16 0.60
CA THR A 175 2.13 8.42 -0.69
C THR A 175 0.83 7.62 -0.82
N TYR A 176 0.07 7.90 -1.87
CA TYR A 176 -1.22 7.30 -2.19
C TYR A 176 -1.21 6.75 -3.61
N HIS A 177 -1.67 5.51 -3.79
CA HIS A 177 -1.77 4.86 -5.08
C HIS A 177 -3.25 4.56 -5.41
N GLY A 178 -3.76 5.20 -6.46
CA GLY A 178 -5.09 4.96 -6.99
C GLY A 178 -5.11 3.70 -7.83
N THR A 179 -6.06 2.81 -7.60
CA THR A 179 -6.12 1.54 -8.34
C THR A 179 -7.54 0.96 -8.41
N GLN A 180 -7.67 -0.21 -9.03
CA GLN A 180 -8.89 -0.99 -9.12
C GLN A 180 -8.90 -2.10 -8.07
N LEU A 181 -10.09 -2.57 -7.64
CA LEU A 181 -10.22 -3.60 -6.61
C LEU A 181 -9.39 -4.86 -6.88
N PRO A 182 -9.44 -5.47 -8.09
CA PRO A 182 -8.65 -6.68 -8.36
C PRO A 182 -7.14 -6.41 -8.28
N ALA A 183 -6.69 -5.25 -8.75
CA ALA A 183 -5.29 -4.86 -8.69
C ALA A 183 -4.83 -4.58 -7.26
N ALA A 184 -5.65 -3.91 -6.43
CA ALA A 184 -5.36 -3.73 -5.01
C ALA A 184 -5.23 -5.08 -4.29
N GLN A 185 -6.16 -6.00 -4.53
CA GLN A 185 -6.10 -7.34 -3.93
C GLN A 185 -4.81 -8.06 -4.32
N SER A 186 -4.45 -8.04 -5.61
CA SER A 186 -3.21 -8.65 -6.12
C SER A 186 -1.96 -8.00 -5.50
N ILE A 187 -1.88 -6.66 -5.45
CA ILE A 187 -0.76 -5.94 -4.83
C ILE A 187 -0.60 -6.33 -3.36
N ILE A 188 -1.70 -6.46 -2.61
CA ILE A 188 -1.68 -6.85 -1.20
C ILE A 188 -1.27 -8.32 -1.05
N ALA A 189 -1.84 -9.21 -1.87
CA ALA A 189 -1.57 -10.65 -1.85
C ALA A 189 -0.09 -10.96 -2.10
N HIS A 190 0.52 -10.32 -3.10
CA HIS A 190 1.91 -10.58 -3.48
C HIS A 190 2.91 -9.60 -2.86
N ARG A 191 2.42 -8.59 -2.11
CA ARG A 191 3.23 -7.51 -1.52
C ARG A 191 4.12 -6.79 -2.53
N GLN A 192 3.66 -6.70 -3.77
CA GLN A 192 4.45 -6.17 -4.88
C GLN A 192 3.56 -5.43 -5.87
N PHE A 193 4.07 -4.29 -6.36
CA PHE A 193 3.49 -3.63 -7.51
C PHE A 193 3.97 -4.33 -8.78
N LEU A 194 3.08 -5.12 -9.36
CA LEU A 194 3.29 -5.70 -10.68
C LEU A 194 3.07 -4.63 -11.75
N LEU A 195 3.98 -4.58 -12.71
CA LEU A 195 3.96 -3.65 -13.84
C LEU A 195 3.41 -4.34 -15.09
N PRO A 196 2.93 -3.57 -16.08
CA PRO A 196 2.59 -4.13 -17.39
C PRO A 196 3.75 -4.96 -17.97
N GLY A 197 3.45 -6.17 -18.42
CA GLY A 197 4.41 -7.17 -18.89
C GLY A 197 4.83 -8.20 -17.84
N ASP A 198 4.54 -7.99 -16.55
CA ASP A 198 4.81 -8.99 -15.52
C ASP A 198 3.89 -10.20 -15.63
N THR A 199 4.38 -11.35 -15.16
CA THR A 199 3.59 -12.59 -15.05
C THR A 199 3.22 -12.82 -13.59
N CYS A 200 1.93 -12.99 -13.31
CA CYS A 200 1.39 -13.37 -12.01
C CYS A 200 1.76 -14.83 -11.66
N ASP A 201 1.55 -15.22 -10.40
CA ASP A 201 1.78 -16.59 -9.92
C ASP A 201 0.88 -17.64 -10.59
N ASP A 202 -0.29 -17.24 -11.08
CA ASP A 202 -1.19 -18.06 -11.90
C ASP A 202 -0.81 -18.14 -13.40
N GLY A 203 0.30 -17.50 -13.80
CA GLY A 203 0.78 -17.45 -15.19
C GLY A 203 0.14 -16.33 -16.04
N THR A 204 -0.77 -15.53 -15.48
CA THR A 204 -1.39 -14.41 -16.20
C THR A 204 -0.39 -13.29 -16.45
N VAL A 205 -0.23 -12.86 -17.71
CA VAL A 205 0.59 -11.68 -18.03
C VAL A 205 -0.24 -10.40 -17.90
N ILE A 206 0.27 -9.41 -17.18
CA ILE A 206 -0.38 -8.10 -17.03
C ILE A 206 -0.32 -7.35 -18.35
N GLY A 207 -1.46 -7.26 -19.02
CA GLY A 207 -1.59 -6.54 -20.28
C GLY A 207 -1.25 -5.05 -20.16
N ILE A 208 -0.62 -4.52 -21.20
CA ILE A 208 -0.45 -3.09 -21.39
C ILE A 208 -1.82 -2.48 -21.74
N ARG A 209 -2.32 -1.58 -20.89
CA ARG A 209 -3.62 -0.93 -21.12
C ARG A 209 -3.56 0.02 -22.32
N LYS A 210 -4.67 0.14 -23.06
CA LYS A 210 -4.81 1.12 -24.15
C LYS A 210 -4.60 2.54 -23.60
N GLY A 211 -3.69 3.31 -24.20
CA GLY A 211 -3.28 4.64 -23.72
C GLY A 211 -2.03 4.63 -22.82
N HIS A 212 -1.44 3.47 -22.53
CA HIS A 212 -0.14 3.38 -21.89
C HIS A 212 0.94 3.97 -22.81
N ILE A 213 1.76 4.88 -22.28
CA ILE A 213 2.87 5.46 -23.02
C ILE A 213 3.98 4.40 -23.13
N PRO A 214 4.40 4.00 -24.34
CA PRO A 214 5.49 3.04 -24.50
C PRO A 214 6.72 3.45 -23.69
N GLY A 215 7.33 2.50 -22.98
CA GLY A 215 8.51 2.74 -22.14
C GLY A 215 8.24 3.29 -20.73
N LYS A 216 7.00 3.64 -20.38
CA LYS A 216 6.64 4.16 -19.04
C LYS A 216 6.01 3.10 -18.11
N ASN A 217 6.67 1.94 -17.98
CA ASN A 217 6.28 0.91 -17.01
C ASN A 217 6.75 1.32 -15.61
N GLN A 218 5.95 2.09 -14.90
CA GLN A 218 6.29 2.68 -13.61
C GLN A 218 5.14 2.54 -12.60
N VAL A 219 5.49 2.57 -11.32
CA VAL A 219 4.52 2.73 -10.24
C VAL A 219 4.30 4.22 -10.03
N TYR A 220 3.05 4.67 -10.12
CA TYR A 220 2.65 6.06 -9.88
C TYR A 220 1.95 6.18 -8.53
N THR A 221 2.37 7.16 -7.73
CA THR A 221 1.79 7.52 -6.44
C THR A 221 1.65 9.04 -6.35
N SER A 222 1.06 9.53 -5.26
CA SER A 222 0.93 10.97 -5.00
C SER A 222 1.02 11.27 -3.51
N PRO A 223 1.55 12.43 -3.09
CA PRO A 223 1.46 12.89 -1.70
C PRO A 223 0.03 13.29 -1.28
N THR A 224 -0.95 13.25 -2.18
CA THR A 224 -2.35 13.60 -1.88
C THR A 224 -3.36 12.61 -2.45
N ILE A 225 -4.27 12.15 -1.59
CA ILE A 225 -5.34 11.25 -2.02
C ILE A 225 -6.27 11.91 -3.05
N LYS A 226 -6.34 13.25 -3.11
CA LYS A 226 -7.19 13.95 -4.09
C LYS A 226 -6.79 13.64 -5.53
N TYR A 227 -5.49 13.49 -5.80
CA TYR A 227 -4.99 13.09 -7.11
C TYR A 227 -5.20 11.59 -7.34
N SER A 228 -4.77 10.75 -6.39
CA SER A 228 -4.89 9.29 -6.50
C SER A 228 -6.33 8.78 -6.55
N SER A 229 -7.31 9.56 -6.10
CA SER A 229 -8.74 9.21 -6.14
C SER A 229 -9.51 9.79 -7.32
N LEU A 230 -8.83 10.46 -8.26
CA LEU A 230 -9.44 10.89 -9.53
C LEU A 230 -9.97 9.68 -10.31
N ASP A 231 -11.05 9.89 -11.06
CA ASP A 231 -11.80 8.79 -11.70
C ASP A 231 -10.99 8.03 -12.76
N CYS A 232 -9.94 8.64 -13.33
CA CYS A 232 -8.99 7.99 -14.23
C CYS A 232 -8.08 6.96 -13.51
N TYR A 233 -7.83 7.13 -12.21
CA TYR A 233 -6.96 6.25 -11.42
C TYR A 233 -7.75 5.32 -10.50
N CYS A 234 -8.84 5.81 -9.91
CA CYS A 234 -9.65 5.12 -8.92
C CYS A 234 -11.06 4.87 -9.45
N LYS A 235 -11.33 3.65 -9.90
CA LYS A 235 -12.65 3.22 -10.34
C LYS A 235 -13.64 3.25 -9.15
N LYS A 236 -14.88 3.67 -9.42
CA LYS A 236 -16.00 3.62 -8.48
C LYS A 236 -16.72 2.27 -8.59
N TYR A 237 -17.14 1.72 -7.46
CA TYR A 237 -17.88 0.47 -7.38
C TYR A 237 -19.22 0.69 -6.68
N PRO A 238 -20.36 0.27 -7.25
CA PRO A 238 -21.62 0.32 -6.52
C PRO A 238 -21.59 -0.67 -5.34
N TYR A 239 -22.14 -0.25 -4.22
CA TYR A 239 -22.25 -1.05 -3.00
C TYR A 239 -23.60 -0.82 -2.34
N GLN A 240 -24.34 -1.89 -2.08
CA GLN A 240 -25.55 -1.84 -1.26
C GLN A 240 -25.19 -2.26 0.17
N ALA A 241 -25.37 -1.35 1.11
CA ALA A 241 -25.12 -1.64 2.51
C ALA A 241 -26.24 -2.49 3.14
N THR A 242 -26.00 -3.06 4.31
CA THR A 242 -26.94 -3.90 5.07
C THR A 242 -28.25 -3.18 5.42
N ASN A 243 -28.23 -1.85 5.48
CA ASN A 243 -29.42 -1.01 5.67
C ASN A 243 -30.22 -0.74 4.37
N GLY A 244 -29.82 -1.34 3.25
CA GLY A 244 -30.45 -1.21 1.94
C GLY A 244 -30.00 0.00 1.11
N GLN A 245 -29.24 0.94 1.69
CA GLN A 245 -28.78 2.16 1.02
C GLN A 245 -27.65 1.86 0.03
N TRP A 246 -27.71 2.49 -1.14
CA TRP A 246 -26.67 2.41 -2.17
C TRP A 246 -25.59 3.48 -1.99
N TYR A 247 -24.35 3.09 -2.23
CA TYR A 247 -23.15 3.91 -2.16
C TYR A 247 -22.24 3.66 -3.37
N GLN A 248 -21.46 4.68 -3.73
CA GLN A 248 -20.28 4.52 -4.58
C GLN A 248 -19.06 4.35 -3.66
N ALA A 249 -18.37 3.24 -3.83
CA ALA A 249 -17.13 2.93 -3.15
C ALA A 249 -15.92 3.29 -4.01
N LYS A 250 -14.94 3.95 -3.38
CA LYS A 250 -13.60 4.18 -3.90
C LYS A 250 -12.58 3.55 -2.97
N ILE A 251 -11.49 3.04 -3.55
CA ILE A 251 -10.36 2.47 -2.80
C ILE A 251 -9.03 3.06 -3.27
N VAL A 252 -8.13 3.30 -2.32
CA VAL A 252 -6.78 3.81 -2.57
C VAL A 252 -5.81 3.08 -1.63
N LEU A 253 -4.61 2.75 -2.09
CA LEU A 253 -3.56 2.22 -1.22
C LEU A 253 -2.76 3.36 -0.62
N GLN A 254 -2.66 3.42 0.70
CA GLN A 254 -1.68 4.25 1.39
C GLN A 254 -0.36 3.51 1.44
N CYS A 255 0.70 4.15 0.97
CA CYS A 255 2.00 3.54 0.72
C CYS A 255 3.11 4.28 1.48
N ARG A 256 4.17 3.53 1.77
CA ARG A 256 5.47 4.06 2.13
C ARG A 256 6.37 3.95 0.93
N GLN A 257 7.13 4.99 0.63
CA GLN A 257 8.01 5.02 -0.52
C GLN A 257 9.42 5.45 -0.13
N GLN A 258 10.41 4.68 -0.57
CA GLN A 258 11.80 4.87 -0.19
C GLN A 258 12.36 6.18 -0.78
N PRO A 259 13.00 7.05 0.01
CA PRO A 259 13.68 8.22 -0.53
C PRO A 259 14.79 7.83 -1.50
N GLY A 260 15.01 8.66 -2.52
CA GLY A 260 16.06 8.44 -3.52
C GLY A 260 15.75 7.38 -4.58
N THR A 261 14.57 6.72 -4.51
CA THR A 261 14.17 5.72 -5.51
C THR A 261 13.04 6.20 -6.43
N TYR A 262 12.69 7.49 -6.39
CA TYR A 262 11.58 8.04 -7.15
C TYR A 262 11.90 9.41 -7.72
N GLU A 263 11.11 9.79 -8.72
CA GLU A 263 11.09 11.12 -9.30
C GLU A 263 9.71 11.75 -9.06
N THR A 264 9.67 13.08 -9.08
CA THR A 264 8.46 13.87 -8.90
C THR A 264 8.19 14.65 -10.17
N GLN A 265 6.94 14.67 -10.62
CA GLN A 265 6.52 15.44 -11.78
C GLN A 265 5.15 16.10 -11.59
N GLY A 266 4.81 16.92 -12.58
CA GLY A 266 3.49 17.53 -12.66
C GLY A 266 2.38 16.54 -13.00
N GLU A 267 1.15 17.01 -12.84
CA GLU A 267 -0.05 16.27 -13.21
C GLU A 267 -0.06 15.90 -14.69
N THR A 268 -0.53 14.69 -15.00
CA THR A 268 -0.65 14.18 -16.37
C THR A 268 -2.11 14.01 -16.81
N VAL A 269 -3.07 14.49 -16.02
CA VAL A 269 -4.51 14.36 -16.28
C VAL A 269 -5.08 15.51 -17.11
N GLY A 270 -4.25 16.49 -17.45
CA GLY A 270 -4.63 17.65 -18.25
C GLY A 270 -5.62 18.53 -17.51
N SER A 271 -5.34 18.86 -16.25
CA SER A 271 -6.23 19.65 -15.39
C SER A 271 -6.43 21.10 -15.85
N ARG A 272 -5.73 21.54 -16.91
CA ARG A 272 -5.90 22.85 -17.60
C ARG A 272 -5.99 24.02 -16.61
N SER A 273 -5.02 24.11 -15.72
CA SER A 273 -4.90 25.14 -14.67
C SER A 273 -5.84 25.01 -13.47
N LYS A 274 -6.79 24.05 -13.45
CA LYS A 274 -7.57 23.75 -12.25
C LYS A 274 -6.69 23.07 -11.21
N ARG A 275 -6.62 23.64 -10.01
CA ARG A 275 -5.88 23.06 -8.89
C ARG A 275 -6.57 21.79 -8.39
N ILE A 276 -5.83 20.67 -8.33
CA ILE A 276 -6.37 19.38 -7.89
C ILE A 276 -6.36 19.26 -6.36
N CYS A 277 -5.28 19.73 -5.74
CA CYS A 277 -5.13 19.77 -4.30
C CYS A 277 -4.79 21.19 -3.82
N ASN A 278 -5.50 21.68 -2.81
CA ASN A 278 -5.28 23.02 -2.24
C ASN A 278 -3.97 23.15 -1.45
N ILE A 279 -3.21 22.07 -1.31
CA ILE A 279 -1.98 22.01 -0.52
C ILE A 279 -0.81 21.68 -1.43
N ILE A 280 -0.85 20.52 -2.09
CA ILE A 280 0.19 20.10 -3.04
C ILE A 280 -0.07 20.77 -4.40
N PRO A 281 0.88 21.53 -4.96
CA PRO A 281 0.72 22.14 -6.26
C PRO A 281 0.80 21.10 -7.39
N ASN A 282 0.15 21.41 -8.52
CA ASN A 282 -0.02 20.46 -9.62
C ASN A 282 1.30 20.07 -10.31
N ASP A 283 2.35 20.86 -10.19
CA ASP A 283 3.68 20.65 -10.79
C ASP A 283 4.55 19.62 -10.04
N ARG A 284 4.10 19.17 -8.85
CA ARG A 284 4.78 18.16 -8.01
C ARG A 284 3.80 17.17 -7.37
N ILE A 285 2.66 16.93 -8.02
CA ILE A 285 1.57 16.13 -7.46
C ILE A 285 1.70 14.64 -7.78
N GLU A 286 2.52 14.27 -8.76
CA GLU A 286 2.73 12.89 -9.18
C GLU A 286 4.15 12.45 -8.83
N ILE A 287 4.25 11.27 -8.22
CA ILE A 287 5.52 10.63 -7.87
C ILE A 287 5.57 9.32 -8.63
N PHE A 288 6.70 8.98 -9.23
CA PHE A 288 6.83 7.73 -9.97
C PHE A 288 8.17 7.05 -9.74
N THR A 289 8.17 5.73 -9.90
CA THR A 289 9.37 4.90 -9.75
C THR A 289 9.32 3.66 -10.63
N THR A 290 10.49 3.21 -11.09
CA THR A 290 10.68 1.89 -11.70
C THR A 290 11.04 0.82 -10.65
N ALA A 291 11.43 1.22 -9.43
CA ALA A 291 11.84 0.33 -8.35
C ALA A 291 10.61 -0.20 -7.58
N ARG A 292 10.09 -1.35 -8.00
CA ARG A 292 8.88 -1.97 -7.42
C ARG A 292 8.97 -2.22 -5.91
N VAL A 293 10.13 -2.66 -5.44
CA VAL A 293 10.38 -3.01 -4.04
C VAL A 293 10.48 -1.79 -3.11
N ALA A 294 10.54 -0.59 -3.70
CA ALA A 294 10.67 0.67 -3.01
C ALA A 294 9.32 1.31 -2.65
N VAL A 295 8.20 0.62 -2.90
CA VAL A 295 6.86 1.04 -2.51
C VAL A 295 6.20 -0.07 -1.70
N VAL A 296 5.79 0.23 -0.47
CA VAL A 296 5.16 -0.73 0.44
C VAL A 296 3.76 -0.23 0.81
N PRO A 297 2.67 -0.90 0.37
CA PRO A 297 1.33 -0.57 0.81
C PRO A 297 1.14 -0.98 2.28
N TYR A 298 0.60 -0.08 3.10
CA TYR A 298 0.38 -0.32 4.53
C TYR A 298 -1.05 0.01 4.99
N GLY A 299 -1.87 0.57 4.12
CA GLY A 299 -3.28 0.83 4.41
C GLY A 299 -4.15 0.75 3.18
N LEU A 300 -5.32 0.12 3.30
CA LEU A 300 -6.41 0.22 2.35
C LEU A 300 -7.32 1.37 2.79
N LEU A 301 -7.34 2.47 2.03
CA LEU A 301 -8.23 3.59 2.24
C LEU A 301 -9.54 3.36 1.47
N VAL A 302 -10.66 3.48 2.17
CA VAL A 302 -12.01 3.33 1.63
C VAL A 302 -12.77 4.64 1.81
N GLN A 303 -13.48 5.05 0.77
CA GLN A 303 -14.48 6.11 0.83
C GLN A 303 -15.79 5.58 0.25
N LEU A 304 -16.87 5.77 1.00
CA LEU A 304 -18.24 5.53 0.58
C LEU A 304 -18.97 6.87 0.47
N THR A 305 -19.56 7.14 -0.70
CA THR A 305 -20.43 8.30 -0.94
C THR A 305 -21.82 7.82 -1.33
N PRO A 306 -22.92 8.35 -0.75
CA PRO A 306 -24.27 7.97 -1.15
C PRO A 306 -24.48 8.11 -2.66
N MET A 307 -25.24 7.16 -3.24
CA MET A 307 -25.75 7.24 -4.62
C MET A 307 -27.10 7.93 -4.66
#